data_AF-B3XRF8-F1
#
_entry.id   AF-B3XRF8-F1
#
_cell.length_a   1.000
_cell.length_b   1.000
_cell.length_c   1.000
_cell.angle_alpha   90.00
_cell.angle_beta   90.00
_cell.angle_gamma   90.00
#
_symmetry.space_group_name_H-M   'P 1'
#
loop_
_entity.id
_entity.type
_entity.pdbx_description
1 polymer ?
#
loop_
_entity_poly.entity_id
_entity_poly.type
_entity_poly.pdbx_seq_one_letter_code
_entity_poly.pdbx_strand_id
1 'polypeptide(L)'
;MKKRAFTLVEATCALIISSLVIINISLVTTSMRQVSKMNLESTITWHLFLRELESVNHRFELIEVRDNRLLLYSQTTDQKYELRENHALYLTCQDKGGYMPLLDNIKNHEYSFTQLDSQRVLIKVTRKNGEKASAIVKFYPPK
;
A
#
# COMPACT_ATOMS: atom_id res chain seq x y z
N MET A 1 8.68 62.83 -26.68
CA MET A 1 8.27 61.42 -26.47
C MET A 1 7.50 61.33 -25.15
N LYS A 2 6.18 61.13 -25.17
CA LYS A 2 5.38 61.00 -23.92
C LYS A 2 5.58 59.60 -23.35
N LYS A 3 6.34 59.47 -22.25
CA LYS A 3 6.42 58.22 -21.48
C LYS A 3 5.07 58.04 -20.76
N ARG A 4 4.31 57.00 -21.12
CA ARG A 4 3.10 56.61 -20.38
C ARG A 4 3.55 56.13 -19.00
N ALA A 5 3.11 56.81 -17.94
CA ALA A 5 3.30 56.33 -16.58
C ALA A 5 2.43 55.09 -16.36
N PHE A 6 2.92 54.15 -15.56
CA PHE A 6 2.18 52.95 -15.15
C PHE A 6 0.84 53.36 -14.55
N THR A 7 -0.28 52.89 -15.11
CA THR A 7 -1.59 53.24 -14.58
C THR A 7 -1.90 52.38 -13.35
N LEU A 8 -2.50 52.97 -12.32
CA LEU A 8 -2.81 52.27 -11.06
C LEU A 8 -3.70 51.02 -11.29
N VAL A 9 -4.56 51.07 -12.31
CA VAL A 9 -5.39 49.94 -12.76
C VAL A 9 -4.54 48.79 -13.29
N GLU A 10 -3.55 49.09 -14.14
CA GLU A 10 -2.62 48.09 -14.67
C GLU A 10 -1.81 47.42 -13.56
N ALA A 11 -1.34 48.19 -12.58
CA ALA A 11 -0.66 47.66 -11.40
C ALA A 11 -1.58 46.75 -10.56
N THR A 12 -2.84 47.15 -10.38
CA THR A 12 -3.83 46.34 -9.64
C THR A 12 -4.14 45.03 -10.37
N CYS A 13 -4.32 45.07 -11.69
CA CYS A 13 -4.51 43.87 -12.51
C CYS A 13 -3.29 42.94 -12.44
N ALA A 14 -2.08 43.48 -12.51
CA ALA A 14 -0.85 42.71 -12.40
C ALA A 14 -0.76 41.98 -11.05
N LEU A 15 -1.08 42.67 -9.94
CA LEU A 15 -1.09 42.06 -8.60
C LEU A 15 -2.12 40.94 -8.47
N ILE A 16 -3.32 41.11 -9.03
CA ILE A 16 -4.35 40.06 -9.02
C ILE A 16 -3.83 38.83 -9.77
N ILE A 17 -3.30 39.01 -10.98
CA ILE A 17 -2.76 37.91 -11.79
C ILE A 17 -1.62 37.21 -11.05
N SER A 18 -0.66 37.98 -10.51
CA SER A 18 0.46 37.43 -9.74
C SER A 18 -0.02 36.65 -8.50
N SER A 19 -1.00 37.18 -7.76
CA SER A 19 -1.55 36.50 -6.59
C SER A 19 -2.22 35.17 -6.97
N LEU A 20 -2.96 35.15 -8.09
CA LEU A 20 -3.62 33.95 -8.60
C LEU A 20 -2.59 32.89 -9.00
N VAL A 21 -1.50 33.30 -9.66
CA VAL A 21 -0.40 32.41 -10.03
C VAL A 21 0.25 31.81 -8.77
N ILE A 22 0.55 32.62 -7.76
CA ILE A 22 1.16 32.14 -6.51
C ILE A 22 0.24 31.14 -5.80
N ILE A 23 -1.07 31.43 -5.72
CA ILE A 23 -2.05 30.54 -5.10
C ILE A 23 -2.10 29.19 -5.83
N ASN A 24 -2.11 29.19 -7.17
CA ASN A 24 -2.13 27.96 -7.96
C ASN A 24 -0.84 27.13 -7.74
N ILE A 25 0.33 27.77 -7.73
CA ILE A 25 1.60 27.08 -7.44
C ILE A 25 1.58 26.47 -6.03
N SER A 26 1.08 27.20 -5.04
CA SER A 26 0.96 26.70 -3.66
C SER A 26 0.00 25.51 -3.55
N LEU A 27 -1.12 25.55 -4.27
CA LEU A 27 -2.07 24.44 -4.31
C LEU A 27 -1.44 23.20 -4.94
N VAL A 28 -0.83 23.34 -6.12
CA VAL A 28 -0.17 22.24 -6.83
C VAL A 28 0.93 21.61 -5.98
N THR A 29 1.80 22.42 -5.38
CA THR A 29 2.90 21.90 -4.54
C THR A 29 2.40 21.16 -3.30
N THR A 30 1.30 21.63 -2.69
CA THR A 30 0.68 20.94 -1.54
C THR A 30 0.08 19.60 -1.96
N SER A 31 -0.65 19.57 -3.08
CA SER A 31 -1.20 18.33 -3.63
C SER A 31 -0.11 17.32 -4.01
N MET A 32 0.99 17.77 -4.64
CA MET A 32 2.12 16.91 -4.98
C MET A 32 2.76 16.31 -3.73
N ARG A 33 3.01 17.11 -2.69
CA ARG A 33 3.57 16.61 -1.41
C ARG A 33 2.65 15.58 -0.76
N GLN A 34 1.35 15.76 -0.81
CA GLN A 34 0.38 14.81 -0.26
C GLN A 34 0.43 13.47 -1.02
N VAL A 35 0.44 13.52 -2.35
CA VAL A 35 0.55 12.31 -3.19
C VAL A 35 1.89 11.59 -2.94
N SER A 36 2.99 12.33 -2.84
CA SER A 36 4.30 11.74 -2.53
C SER A 36 4.32 11.04 -1.17
N LYS A 37 3.71 11.65 -0.13
CA LYS A 37 3.58 11.01 1.19
C LYS A 37 2.76 9.73 1.12
N MET A 38 1.61 9.76 0.46
CA MET A 38 0.75 8.59 0.28
C MET A 38 1.47 7.45 -0.44
N ASN A 39 2.26 7.74 -1.48
CA ASN A 39 3.03 6.72 -2.20
C ASN A 39 4.17 6.13 -1.33
N LEU A 40 4.82 6.95 -0.50
CA LEU A 40 5.83 6.47 0.43
C LEU A 40 5.23 5.55 1.49
N GLU A 41 4.12 5.96 2.11
CA GLU A 41 3.38 5.13 3.08
C GLU A 41 2.88 3.82 2.45
N SER A 42 2.38 3.89 1.21
CA SER A 42 2.01 2.73 0.41
C SER A 42 3.17 1.73 0.31
N THR A 43 4.34 2.21 -0.10
CA THR A 43 5.55 1.40 -0.27
C THR A 43 6.04 0.79 1.05
N ILE A 44 6.05 1.58 2.13
CA ILE A 44 6.45 1.10 3.46
C ILE A 44 5.52 -0.02 3.94
N THR A 45 4.21 0.17 3.82
CA THR A 45 3.21 -0.82 4.25
C THR A 45 3.33 -2.12 3.46
N TRP A 46 3.67 -2.05 2.17
CA TRP A 46 3.98 -3.23 1.36
C TRP A 46 5.15 -4.04 1.92
N HIS A 47 6.26 -3.35 2.26
CA HIS A 47 7.43 -4.03 2.80
C HIS A 47 7.22 -4.57 4.22
N LEU A 48 6.42 -3.89 5.04
CA LEU A 48 6.03 -4.40 6.36
C LEU A 48 5.17 -5.66 6.24
N PHE A 49 4.20 -5.67 5.32
CA PHE A 49 3.41 -6.85 5.00
C PHE A 49 4.29 -8.05 4.62
N LEU A 50 5.23 -7.87 3.69
CA LEU A 50 6.13 -8.95 3.27
C LEU A 50 7.02 -9.42 4.41
N ARG A 51 7.59 -8.48 5.19
CA ARG A 51 8.44 -8.80 6.34
C ARG A 51 7.68 -9.61 7.39
N GLU A 52 6.41 -9.32 7.63
CA GLU A 52 5.62 -10.05 8.62
C GLU A 52 5.36 -11.50 8.18
N LEU A 53 5.08 -11.72 6.90
CA LEU A 53 4.93 -13.06 6.34
C LEU A 53 6.24 -13.88 6.36
N GLU A 54 7.38 -13.22 6.20
CA GLU A 54 8.71 -13.83 6.25
C GLU A 54 9.35 -13.78 7.66
N SER A 55 8.57 -13.37 8.67
CA SER A 55 9.08 -13.09 10.01
C SER A 55 9.56 -14.34 10.72
N VAL A 56 10.75 -14.24 11.31
CA VAL A 56 11.31 -15.24 12.23
C VAL A 56 10.46 -15.44 13.48
N ASN A 57 9.57 -14.50 13.81
CA ASN A 57 8.71 -14.61 14.98
C ASN A 57 7.62 -15.67 14.77
N HIS A 58 7.08 -15.77 13.56
CA HIS A 58 6.04 -16.73 13.24
C HIS A 58 6.58 -18.01 12.61
N ARG A 59 7.64 -17.88 11.81
CA ARG A 59 8.21 -18.96 10.99
C ARG A 59 7.11 -19.69 10.22
N PHE A 60 6.38 -18.93 9.40
CA PHE A 60 5.26 -19.49 8.65
C PHE A 60 5.75 -20.54 7.65
N GLU A 61 5.12 -21.69 7.71
CA GLU A 61 5.20 -22.78 6.76
C GLU A 61 3.97 -22.75 5.84
N LEU A 62 4.18 -23.03 4.56
CA LEU A 62 3.11 -23.05 3.58
C LEU A 62 2.31 -24.36 3.67
N ILE A 63 1.01 -24.28 3.97
CA ILE A 63 0.12 -25.46 3.96
C ILE A 63 -0.65 -25.54 2.65
N GLU A 64 -1.34 -24.47 2.27
CA GLU A 64 -2.25 -24.48 1.13
C GLU A 64 -2.35 -23.08 0.50
N VAL A 65 -2.34 -23.04 -0.83
CA VAL A 65 -2.69 -21.85 -1.61
C VAL A 65 -3.99 -22.11 -2.36
N ARG A 66 -4.97 -21.23 -2.18
CA ARG A 66 -6.16 -21.13 -3.04
C ARG A 66 -6.28 -19.71 -3.57
N ASP A 67 -7.13 -19.51 -4.58
CA ASP A 67 -7.28 -18.21 -5.26
C ASP A 67 -7.50 -17.04 -4.29
N ASN A 68 -8.28 -17.24 -3.22
CA ASN A 68 -8.70 -16.19 -2.30
C ASN A 68 -8.20 -16.36 -0.86
N ARG A 69 -7.43 -17.42 -0.56
CA ARG A 69 -6.90 -17.67 0.78
C ARG A 69 -5.52 -18.33 0.73
N LEU A 70 -4.67 -17.94 1.67
CA LEU A 70 -3.38 -18.55 1.91
C LEU A 70 -3.36 -19.11 3.32
N LEU A 71 -3.21 -20.43 3.45
CA LEU A 71 -3.18 -21.12 4.74
C LEU A 71 -1.72 -21.39 5.12
N LEU A 72 -1.35 -20.92 6.31
CA LEU A 72 -0.01 -20.95 6.86
C LEU A 72 -0.02 -21.64 8.22
N TYR A 73 1.06 -22.34 8.54
CA TYR A 73 1.28 -22.91 9.86
C TYR A 73 2.43 -22.15 10.55
N SER A 74 2.21 -21.66 11.76
CA SER A 74 3.26 -21.00 12.54
C SER A 74 4.01 -22.04 13.37
N GLN A 75 5.28 -22.29 13.03
CA GLN A 75 6.15 -23.21 13.77
C GLN A 75 6.46 -22.73 15.20
N THR A 76 6.32 -21.44 15.47
CA THR A 76 6.55 -20.85 16.80
C THR A 76 5.36 -21.01 17.73
N THR A 77 4.13 -20.86 17.20
CA THR A 77 2.91 -20.82 18.01
C THR A 77 2.04 -22.07 17.90
N ASP A 78 2.46 -23.03 17.08
CA ASP A 78 1.77 -24.29 16.77
C ASP A 78 0.31 -24.07 16.36
N GLN A 79 0.08 -23.06 15.51
CA GLN A 79 -1.25 -22.60 15.11
C GLN A 79 -1.33 -22.38 13.62
N LYS A 80 -2.53 -22.61 13.06
CA LYS A 80 -2.86 -22.32 11.66
C LYS A 80 -3.38 -20.91 11.52
N TYR A 81 -2.80 -20.18 10.58
CA TYR A 81 -3.20 -18.83 10.22
C TYR A 81 -3.70 -18.81 8.78
N GLU A 82 -4.69 -17.98 8.53
CA GLU A 82 -5.23 -17.76 7.20
C GLU A 82 -5.09 -16.28 6.84
N LEU A 83 -4.51 -16.01 5.66
CA LEU A 83 -4.50 -14.69 5.06
C LEU A 83 -5.77 -14.53 4.22
N ARG A 84 -6.64 -13.62 4.63
CA ARG A 84 -7.93 -13.34 3.99
C ARG A 84 -8.05 -11.86 3.66
N GLU A 85 -9.04 -11.54 2.82
CA GLU A 85 -9.43 -10.16 2.53
C GLU A 85 -10.72 -9.79 3.25
N ASN A 86 -10.70 -8.62 3.89
CA ASN A 86 -11.89 -7.90 4.36
C ASN A 86 -11.50 -6.43 4.53
N HIS A 87 -11.65 -5.63 3.47
CA HIS A 87 -11.19 -4.22 3.37
C HIS A 87 -9.67 -4.01 3.50
N ALA A 88 -8.96 -5.01 4.00
CA ALA A 88 -7.51 -5.15 4.14
C ALA A 88 -7.16 -6.65 3.99
N LEU A 89 -5.92 -6.96 3.63
CA LEU A 89 -5.38 -8.30 3.84
C LEU A 89 -4.99 -8.44 5.31
N TYR A 90 -5.53 -9.46 5.96
CA TYR A 90 -5.31 -9.70 7.38
C TYR A 90 -5.05 -11.17 7.66
N LEU A 91 -4.23 -11.43 8.68
CA LEU A 91 -4.06 -12.76 9.25
C LEU A 91 -5.09 -12.98 10.37
N THR A 92 -5.70 -14.16 10.36
CA THR A 92 -6.55 -14.68 11.44
C THR A 92 -6.09 -16.08 11.81
N CYS A 93 -6.10 -16.42 13.10
CA CYS A 93 -5.92 -17.80 13.53
C CYS A 93 -7.20 -18.59 13.21
N GLN A 94 -7.05 -19.82 12.70
CA GLN A 94 -8.21 -20.66 12.36
C GLN A 94 -9.00 -21.09 13.60
N ASP A 95 -8.30 -21.44 14.69
CA ASP A 95 -8.92 -21.99 15.89
C ASP A 95 -9.32 -20.90 16.91
N LYS A 96 -8.54 -19.83 16.99
CA LYS A 96 -8.72 -18.75 17.98
C LYS A 96 -9.31 -17.47 17.41
N GLY A 97 -9.45 -17.39 16.08
CA GLY A 97 -9.84 -16.17 15.39
C GLY A 97 -8.77 -15.08 15.50
N GLY A 98 -9.21 -13.85 15.73
CA GLY A 98 -8.35 -12.67 15.76
C GLY A 98 -8.26 -11.97 14.40
N TYR A 99 -7.79 -10.73 14.42
CA TYR A 99 -7.70 -9.90 13.22
C TYR A 99 -6.42 -9.09 13.30
N MET A 100 -5.40 -9.50 12.53
CA MET A 100 -4.16 -8.78 12.38
C MET A 100 -4.08 -8.21 10.95
N PRO A 101 -4.47 -6.94 10.73
CA PRO A 101 -4.38 -6.32 9.43
C PRO A 101 -2.91 -6.13 9.06
N LEU A 102 -2.52 -6.58 7.89
CA LEU A 102 -1.13 -6.46 7.41
C LEU A 102 -0.99 -5.50 6.23
N LEU A 103 -2.01 -5.42 5.37
CA LEU A 103 -2.00 -4.53 4.22
C LEU A 103 -3.37 -3.91 4.02
N ASP A 104 -3.44 -2.60 4.21
CA ASP A 104 -4.64 -1.81 4.03
C ASP A 104 -4.76 -1.26 2.60
N ASN A 105 -5.84 -0.52 2.35
CA ASN A 105 -6.08 0.20 1.11
C ASN A 105 -6.00 -0.65 -0.18
N ILE A 106 -6.29 -1.95 -0.06
CA ILE A 106 -6.45 -2.84 -1.20
C ILE A 106 -7.85 -2.69 -1.81
N LYS A 107 -7.95 -2.92 -3.12
CA LYS A 107 -9.22 -2.99 -3.83
C LYS A 107 -9.82 -4.38 -3.61
N ASN A 108 -11.07 -4.42 -3.13
CA ASN A 108 -11.74 -5.66 -2.77
C ASN A 108 -11.72 -6.66 -3.95
N HIS A 109 -11.42 -7.92 -3.66
CA HIS A 109 -11.31 -9.00 -4.65
C HIS A 109 -10.25 -8.82 -5.75
N GLU A 110 -9.40 -7.79 -5.71
CA GLU A 110 -8.27 -7.63 -6.64
C GLU A 110 -6.95 -8.01 -5.98
N TYR A 111 -6.88 -9.28 -5.56
CA TYR A 111 -5.68 -9.91 -5.06
C TYR A 111 -5.62 -11.36 -5.54
N SER A 112 -4.42 -11.94 -5.58
CA SER A 112 -4.25 -13.35 -5.94
C SER A 112 -3.03 -13.94 -5.26
N PHE A 113 -3.15 -15.21 -4.87
CA PHE A 113 -2.03 -16.02 -4.40
C PHE A 113 -1.74 -17.11 -5.43
N THR A 114 -0.51 -17.20 -5.91
CA THR A 114 -0.10 -18.25 -6.85
C THR A 114 1.07 -19.01 -6.27
N GLN A 115 0.87 -20.31 -6.01
CA GLN A 115 1.93 -21.18 -5.55
C GLN A 115 2.97 -21.37 -6.65
N LEU A 116 4.24 -21.10 -6.35
CA LEU A 116 5.36 -21.32 -7.27
C LEU A 116 6.07 -22.65 -6.98
N ASP A 117 6.19 -23.01 -5.69
CA ASP A 117 6.67 -24.31 -5.22
C ASP A 117 6.23 -24.57 -3.78
N SER A 118 6.87 -25.51 -3.07
CA SER A 118 6.53 -25.88 -1.69
C SER A 118 6.80 -24.79 -0.65
N GLN A 119 7.55 -23.74 -0.96
CA GLN A 119 7.92 -22.67 -0.03
C GLN A 119 7.62 -21.27 -0.57
N ARG A 120 7.43 -21.10 -1.88
CA ARG A 120 7.29 -19.78 -2.51
C ARG A 120 5.89 -19.54 -3.03
N VAL A 121 5.34 -18.37 -2.69
CA VAL A 121 4.04 -17.91 -3.18
C VAL A 121 4.18 -16.51 -3.78
N LEU A 122 3.69 -16.33 -4.99
CA LEU A 122 3.54 -15.03 -5.62
C LEU A 122 2.25 -14.39 -5.12
N ILE A 123 2.38 -13.24 -4.47
CA ILE A 123 1.27 -12.42 -4.00
C ILE A 123 1.15 -11.22 -4.95
N LYS A 124 -0.05 -11.01 -5.50
CA LYS A 124 -0.39 -9.82 -6.28
C LYS A 124 -1.55 -9.09 -5.63
N VAL A 125 -1.49 -7.77 -5.58
CA VAL A 125 -2.55 -6.91 -5.05
C VAL A 125 -2.72 -5.67 -5.93
N THR A 126 -3.96 -5.24 -6.10
CA THR A 126 -4.28 -3.90 -6.63
C THR A 126 -4.78 -3.03 -5.48
N ARG A 127 -4.22 -1.84 -5.32
CA ARG A 127 -4.64 -0.84 -4.32
C ARG A 127 -5.80 0.01 -4.83
N LYS A 128 -6.51 0.71 -3.93
CA LYS A 128 -7.62 1.59 -4.30
C LYS A 128 -7.21 2.77 -5.19
N ASN A 129 -5.94 3.20 -5.11
CA ASN A 129 -5.37 4.22 -6.00
C ASN A 129 -5.00 3.66 -7.41
N GLY A 130 -5.23 2.37 -7.67
CA GLY A 130 -4.89 1.70 -8.93
C GLY A 130 -3.45 1.17 -9.02
N GLU A 131 -2.62 1.44 -8.01
CA GLU A 131 -1.25 0.90 -7.93
C GLU A 131 -1.30 -0.63 -7.81
N LYS A 132 -0.50 -1.32 -8.62
CA LYS A 132 -0.36 -2.77 -8.57
C LYS A 132 0.98 -3.12 -7.93
N ALA A 133 0.94 -3.99 -6.93
CA ALA A 133 2.15 -4.51 -6.29
C ALA A 133 2.17 -6.04 -6.39
N SER A 134 3.36 -6.59 -6.58
CA SER A 134 3.56 -8.03 -6.61
C SER A 134 4.90 -8.42 -6.04
N ALA A 135 4.94 -9.48 -5.24
CA ALA A 135 6.17 -10.01 -4.67
C ALA A 135 6.06 -11.51 -4.46
N ILE A 136 7.21 -12.17 -4.47
CA ILE A 136 7.33 -13.57 -4.11
C ILE A 136 7.73 -13.61 -2.63
N VAL A 137 6.91 -14.26 -1.81
CA VAL A 137 7.18 -14.50 -0.40
C VAL A 137 7.76 -15.90 -0.25
N LYS A 138 8.83 -16.05 0.53
CA LYS A 138 9.42 -17.35 0.85
C LYS A 138 9.10 -17.75 2.30
N PHE A 139 8.36 -18.84 2.42
CA PHE A 139 8.01 -19.49 3.69
C PHE A 139 9.08 -20.49 4.14
N TYR A 140 9.03 -20.85 5.42
CA TYR A 140 9.92 -21.82 6.03
C TYR A 140 9.60 -23.24 5.55
N PRO A 141 10.61 -24.13 5.46
CA PRO A 141 10.38 -25.54 5.15
C PRO A 141 9.58 -26.22 6.27
N PRO A 142 8.85 -27.31 5.96
CA PRO A 142 8.18 -28.12 6.94
C PRO A 142 9.10 -28.59 8.07
N LYS A 143 8.58 -28.61 9.30
CA LYS A 143 9.31 -29.05 10.48
C LYS A 143 9.37 -30.58 10.58
#